data_AF-A0A9Q6ZGV8-F1
#
_entry.id   AF-A0A9Q6ZGV8-F1
#
_cell.length_a   1.000
_cell.length_b   1.000
_cell.length_c   1.000
_cell.angle_alpha   90.00
_cell.angle_beta   90.00
_cell.angle_gamma   90.00
#
_symmetry.space_group_name_H-M   'P 1'
#
loop_
_entity.id
_entity.type
_entity.pdbx_description
1 polymer ?
#
loop_
_entity_poly.entity_id
_entity_poly.type
_entity_poly.pdbx_seq_one_letter_code
_entity_poly.pdbx_strand_id
1 'polypeptide(L)'
;MKKYALLLLIFIVLTSYAHSNCRSFNSDAKKFGTEWKRVIKQYTKDYSGKLSNEKLVEGMDSIAKLYFVDKNVVLVERYPECIEAVSTLNYIKEKISKEKLQVLLRAIPEEFKADSNYIAIENFLKE
;
A
#
# COMPACT_ATOMS: atom_id res chain seq x y z
N MET A 1 -11.97 20.71 36.96
CA MET A 1 -12.78 20.15 35.84
C MET A 1 -12.38 20.63 34.44
N LYS A 2 -11.67 21.75 34.24
CA LYS A 2 -11.29 22.23 32.89
C LYS A 2 -10.15 21.45 32.19
N LYS A 3 -9.20 20.88 32.94
CA LYS A 3 -8.04 20.15 32.38
C LYS A 3 -8.40 18.80 31.73
N TYR A 4 -9.35 18.07 32.32
CA TYR A 4 -9.80 16.77 31.81
C TYR A 4 -10.63 16.90 30.52
N ALA A 5 -11.42 17.97 30.38
CA ALA A 5 -12.18 18.23 29.15
C ALA A 5 -11.26 18.54 27.94
N LEU A 6 -10.13 19.23 28.16
CA LEU A 6 -9.15 19.51 27.11
C LEU A 6 -8.42 18.25 26.64
N LEU A 7 -8.04 17.36 27.57
CA LEU A 7 -7.44 16.07 27.26
C LEU A 7 -8.40 15.14 26.51
N LEU A 8 -9.69 15.14 26.88
CA LEU A 8 -10.72 14.35 26.19
C LEU A 8 -10.97 14.85 24.76
N LEU A 9 -10.98 16.18 24.54
CA LEU A 9 -11.11 16.77 23.21
C LEU A 9 -9.93 16.42 22.29
N ILE A 10 -8.69 16.43 22.80
CA ILE A 10 -7.51 16.03 22.02
C ILE A 10 -7.60 14.55 21.63
N PHE A 11 -8.06 13.67 22.54
CA PHE A 11 -8.19 12.24 22.28
C PHE A 11 -9.27 11.93 21.21
N ILE A 12 -10.39 12.65 21.20
CA ILE A 12 -11.46 12.48 20.20
C ILE A 12 -11.01 12.97 18.81
N VAL A 13 -10.23 14.05 18.74
CA VAL A 13 -9.71 14.57 17.47
C VAL A 13 -8.68 13.61 16.85
N LEU A 14 -7.79 13.02 17.65
CA LEU A 14 -6.76 12.09 17.17
C LEU A 14 -7.35 10.78 16.63
N THR A 15 -8.35 10.22 17.33
CA THR A 15 -9.01 8.97 16.92
C THR A 15 -9.88 9.15 15.67
N SER A 16 -10.53 10.31 15.51
CA SER A 16 -11.31 10.61 14.30
C SER A 16 -10.45 10.81 13.06
N TYR A 17 -9.24 11.37 13.21
CA TYR A 17 -8.32 11.60 12.10
C TYR A 17 -7.78 10.29 11.52
N ALA A 18 -7.32 9.37 12.40
CA ALA A 18 -6.81 8.05 11.99
C ALA A 18 -7.87 7.23 11.25
N HIS A 19 -9.12 7.20 11.74
CA HIS A 19 -10.20 6.48 11.07
C HIS A 19 -10.55 7.07 9.68
N SER A 20 -10.47 8.39 9.53
CA SER A 20 -10.71 9.06 8.23
C SER A 20 -9.63 8.76 7.19
N ASN A 21 -8.37 8.65 7.63
CA ASN A 21 -7.25 8.34 6.75
C ASN A 21 -7.29 6.89 6.23
N CYS A 22 -7.67 5.91 7.07
CA CYS A 22 -7.76 4.52 6.61
C CYS A 22 -8.97 4.23 5.71
N ARG A 23 -10.02 5.05 5.79
CA ARG A 23 -11.06 5.04 4.75
C ARG A 23 -10.52 5.51 3.40
N SER A 24 -9.67 6.54 3.41
CA SER A 24 -9.02 7.06 2.20
C SER A 24 -8.05 6.04 1.60
N PHE A 25 -7.29 5.30 2.42
CA PHE A 25 -6.49 4.16 1.98
C PHE A 25 -7.33 3.18 1.15
N ASN A 26 -8.46 2.72 1.72
CA ASN A 26 -9.33 1.73 1.09
C ASN A 26 -9.95 2.26 -0.22
N SER A 27 -10.30 3.56 -0.24
CA SER A 27 -10.79 4.23 -1.45
C SER A 27 -9.74 4.28 -2.56
N ASP A 28 -8.51 4.68 -2.25
CA ASP A 28 -7.42 4.76 -3.22
C ASP A 28 -7.03 3.36 -3.73
N ALA A 29 -6.95 2.36 -2.84
CA ALA A 29 -6.70 0.97 -3.21
C ALA A 29 -7.76 0.44 -4.19
N LYS A 30 -9.05 0.70 -3.91
CA LYS A 30 -10.15 0.33 -4.80
C LYS A 30 -10.03 1.03 -6.16
N LYS A 31 -9.70 2.33 -6.17
CA LYS A 31 -9.47 3.09 -7.40
C LYS A 31 -8.35 2.49 -8.24
N PHE A 32 -7.22 2.13 -7.63
CA PHE A 32 -6.11 1.48 -8.32
C PHE A 32 -6.50 0.12 -8.91
N GLY A 33 -7.28 -0.69 -8.18
CA GLY A 33 -7.83 -1.95 -8.71
C GLY A 33 -8.75 -1.75 -9.92
N THR A 34 -9.62 -0.74 -9.90
CA THR A 34 -10.48 -0.40 -11.04
C THR A 34 -9.68 0.11 -12.23
N GLU A 35 -8.69 0.97 -11.99
CA GLU A 35 -7.80 1.48 -13.02
C GLU A 35 -7.00 0.36 -13.68
N TRP A 36 -6.42 -0.56 -12.92
CA TRP A 36 -5.71 -1.73 -13.43
C TRP A 36 -6.59 -2.54 -14.40
N LYS A 37 -7.81 -2.91 -13.99
CA LYS A 37 -8.76 -3.66 -14.84
C LYS A 37 -9.04 -2.94 -16.16
N ARG A 38 -9.18 -1.61 -16.11
CA ARG A 38 -9.41 -0.78 -17.30
C ARG A 38 -8.17 -0.74 -18.19
N VAL A 39 -6.99 -0.51 -17.62
CA VAL A 39 -5.72 -0.39 -18.35
C VAL A 39 -5.34 -1.71 -19.01
N ILE A 40 -5.44 -2.84 -18.32
CA ILE A 40 -5.10 -4.14 -18.90
C ILE A 40 -6.06 -4.50 -20.04
N LYS A 41 -7.37 -4.26 -19.87
CA LYS A 41 -8.38 -4.48 -20.91
C LYS A 41 -8.10 -3.62 -22.14
N GLN A 42 -7.78 -2.35 -21.93
CA GLN A 42 -7.47 -1.42 -23.01
C GLN A 42 -6.19 -1.83 -23.74
N TYR A 43 -5.12 -2.15 -23.00
CA TYR A 43 -3.85 -2.60 -23.56
C TYR A 43 -4.04 -3.86 -24.41
N THR A 44 -4.70 -4.89 -23.89
CA THR A 44 -4.96 -6.12 -24.66
C THR A 44 -5.79 -5.81 -25.90
N LYS A 45 -6.85 -4.99 -25.80
CA LYS A 45 -7.67 -4.61 -26.97
C LYS A 45 -6.86 -3.88 -28.03
N ASP A 46 -5.99 -2.97 -27.63
CA ASP A 46 -5.27 -2.10 -28.56
C ASP A 46 -4.13 -2.82 -29.27
N TYR A 47 -3.56 -3.84 -28.64
CA TYR A 47 -2.35 -4.52 -29.12
C TYR A 47 -2.55 -6.01 -29.48
N SER A 48 -3.70 -6.61 -29.16
CA SER A 48 -4.02 -7.98 -29.60
C SER A 48 -4.02 -8.07 -31.12
N GLY A 49 -3.23 -8.98 -31.68
CA GLY A 49 -3.06 -9.14 -33.13
C GLY A 49 -2.12 -8.12 -33.78
N LYS A 50 -1.55 -7.18 -33.01
CA LYS A 50 -0.53 -6.21 -33.49
C LYS A 50 0.86 -6.50 -32.95
N LEU A 51 0.96 -7.07 -31.75
CA LEU A 51 2.21 -7.49 -31.12
C LEU A 51 2.34 -9.01 -31.16
N SER A 52 3.59 -9.50 -31.06
CA SER A 52 3.83 -10.89 -30.72
C SER A 52 3.34 -11.19 -29.30
N ASN A 53 3.13 -12.46 -28.97
CA ASN A 53 2.67 -12.86 -27.66
C ASN A 53 3.69 -12.45 -26.57
N GLU A 54 4.99 -12.55 -26.85
CA GLU A 54 6.05 -12.18 -25.92
C GLU A 54 5.97 -10.69 -25.57
N LYS A 55 5.87 -9.81 -26.57
CA LYS A 55 5.75 -8.37 -26.34
C LYS A 55 4.44 -7.98 -25.65
N LEU A 56 3.36 -8.73 -25.91
CA LEU A 56 2.11 -8.54 -25.22
C LEU A 56 2.28 -8.85 -23.71
N VAL A 57 2.89 -9.98 -23.39
CA VAL A 57 3.18 -10.39 -22.00
C VAL A 57 4.11 -9.40 -21.30
N GLU A 58 5.19 -8.97 -21.93
CA GLU A 58 6.11 -7.97 -21.36
C GLU A 58 5.41 -6.66 -20.95
N GLY A 59 4.48 -6.19 -21.80
CA GLY A 59 3.68 -5.01 -21.47
C GLY A 59 2.66 -5.28 -20.36
N MET A 60 2.07 -6.47 -20.31
CA MET A 60 1.19 -6.86 -19.20
C MET A 60 1.96 -6.95 -17.88
N ASP A 61 3.18 -7.49 -17.88
CA ASP A 61 4.06 -7.55 -16.72
C ASP A 61 4.44 -6.15 -16.24
N SER A 62 4.71 -5.23 -17.17
CA SER A 62 4.98 -3.82 -16.86
C SER A 62 3.77 -3.14 -16.20
N ILE A 63 2.55 -3.39 -16.71
CA ILE A 63 1.30 -2.92 -16.09
C ILE A 63 1.11 -3.56 -14.71
N ALA A 64 1.40 -4.86 -14.56
CA ALA A 64 1.30 -5.56 -13.29
C ALA A 64 2.24 -4.96 -12.25
N LYS A 65 3.52 -4.73 -12.60
CA LYS A 65 4.48 -4.07 -11.69
C LYS A 65 3.97 -2.70 -11.23
N LEU A 66 3.47 -1.88 -12.15
CA LEU A 66 2.93 -0.56 -11.80
C LEU A 66 1.83 -0.65 -10.74
N TYR A 67 0.86 -1.55 -10.91
CA TYR A 67 -0.34 -1.59 -10.06
C TYR A 67 -0.18 -2.44 -8.81
N PHE A 68 0.59 -3.54 -8.86
CA PHE A 68 0.79 -4.44 -7.72
C PHE A 68 2.01 -4.11 -6.87
N VAL A 69 2.97 -3.35 -7.40
CA VAL A 69 4.16 -2.93 -6.65
C VAL A 69 4.17 -1.42 -6.48
N ASP A 70 4.35 -0.66 -7.57
CA ASP A 70 4.67 0.77 -7.48
C ASP A 70 3.53 1.59 -6.84
N LYS A 71 2.28 1.31 -7.21
CA LYS A 71 1.11 1.97 -6.59
C LYS A 71 0.85 1.53 -5.15
N ASN A 72 1.19 0.29 -4.79
CA ASN A 72 1.10 -0.18 -3.41
C ASN A 72 2.16 0.47 -2.53
N VAL A 73 3.37 0.73 -3.04
CA VAL A 73 4.36 1.57 -2.36
C VAL A 73 3.78 2.94 -2.02
N VAL A 74 3.13 3.60 -3.00
CA VAL A 74 2.50 4.92 -2.79
C VAL A 74 1.39 4.87 -1.73
N LEU A 75 0.61 3.79 -1.65
CA LEU A 75 -0.40 3.63 -0.60
C LEU A 75 0.24 3.56 0.79
N VAL A 76 1.30 2.77 0.94
CA VAL A 76 2.02 2.63 2.22
C VAL A 76 2.67 3.94 2.63
N GLU A 77 3.25 4.69 1.69
CA GLU A 77 3.85 6.01 1.96
C GLU A 77 2.82 7.04 2.42
N ARG A 78 1.60 6.99 1.86
CA ARG A 78 0.57 7.99 2.13
C ARG A 78 -0.19 7.73 3.42
N TYR A 79 -0.32 6.47 3.83
CA TYR A 79 -1.18 6.06 4.93
C TYR A 79 -0.47 5.05 5.87
N PRO A 80 0.74 5.35 6.37
CA PRO A 80 1.49 4.42 7.21
C PRO A 80 0.77 4.07 8.52
N GLU A 81 -0.16 4.90 8.97
CA GLU A 81 -0.98 4.73 10.17
C GLU A 81 -2.12 3.73 10.03
N CYS A 82 -2.29 3.10 8.87
CA CYS A 82 -3.33 2.11 8.64
C CYS A 82 -2.80 0.68 8.74
N ILE A 83 -3.55 -0.20 9.38
CA ILE A 83 -3.17 -1.62 9.49
C ILE A 83 -3.03 -2.26 8.10
N GLU A 84 -3.83 -1.82 7.13
CA GLU A 84 -3.75 -2.27 5.74
C GLU A 84 -2.44 -1.86 5.06
N ALA A 85 -1.76 -0.80 5.52
CA ALA A 85 -0.44 -0.44 5.00
C ALA A 85 0.61 -1.48 5.42
N VAL A 86 0.50 -2.05 6.62
CA VAL A 86 1.42 -3.11 7.08
C VAL A 86 1.23 -4.39 6.28
N SER A 87 -0.02 -4.81 6.05
CA SER A 87 -0.30 -5.99 5.24
C SER A 87 0.07 -5.78 3.77
N THR A 88 -0.15 -4.58 3.23
CA THR A 88 0.27 -4.21 1.88
C THR A 88 1.79 -4.20 1.74
N LEU A 89 2.50 -3.67 2.73
CA LEU A 89 3.96 -3.68 2.75
C LEU A 89 4.51 -5.11 2.79
N ASN A 90 3.89 -5.99 3.58
CA ASN A 90 4.27 -7.40 3.63
C ASN A 90 4.02 -8.12 2.30
N TYR A 91 2.92 -7.80 1.60
CA TYR A 91 2.62 -8.33 0.27
C TYR A 91 3.69 -7.96 -0.77
N ILE A 92 4.20 -6.72 -0.75
CA ILE A 92 5.16 -6.23 -1.76
C ILE A 92 6.64 -6.41 -1.39
N LYS A 93 6.95 -6.91 -0.18
CA LYS A 93 8.32 -6.87 0.40
C LYS A 93 9.40 -7.50 -0.48
N GLU A 94 9.07 -8.56 -1.21
CA GLU A 94 9.99 -9.27 -2.10
C GLU A 94 10.20 -8.58 -3.46
N LYS A 95 9.38 -7.56 -3.76
CA LYS A 95 9.36 -6.87 -5.06
C LYS A 95 9.98 -5.47 -5.01
N ILE A 96 10.43 -5.05 -3.83
CA ILE A 96 11.14 -3.78 -3.61
C ILE A 96 12.49 -4.04 -2.96
N SER A 97 13.40 -3.06 -3.02
CA SER A 97 14.72 -3.21 -2.39
C SER A 97 14.60 -3.24 -0.86
N LYS A 98 15.54 -3.90 -0.18
CA LYS A 98 15.58 -3.95 1.29
C LYS A 98 15.73 -2.55 1.90
N GLU A 99 16.48 -1.66 1.26
CA GLU A 99 16.63 -0.26 1.69
C GLU A 99 15.29 0.48 1.64
N LYS A 100 14.54 0.32 0.54
CA LYS A 100 13.21 0.92 0.40
C LYS A 100 12.24 0.35 1.42
N LEU A 101 12.25 -0.97 1.62
CA LEU A 101 11.43 -1.65 2.61
C LEU A 101 11.70 -1.13 4.03
N GLN A 102 12.98 -0.95 4.41
CA GLN A 102 13.35 -0.38 5.70
C GLN A 102 12.85 1.05 5.89
N VAL A 103 12.92 1.89 4.84
CA VAL A 103 12.42 3.27 4.90
C VAL A 103 10.90 3.28 5.13
N LEU A 104 10.15 2.45 4.41
CA LEU A 104 8.70 2.36 4.57
C LEU A 104 8.31 1.79 5.94
N LEU A 105 9.01 0.76 6.40
CA LEU A 105 8.75 0.13 7.70
C LEU A 105 8.95 1.09 8.87
N ARG A 106 9.93 2.00 8.80
CA ARG A 106 10.16 3.04 9.83
C ARG A 106 9.03 4.06 9.95
N ALA A 107 8.22 4.23 8.92
CA ALA A 107 7.07 5.13 8.96
C ALA A 107 5.86 4.50 9.66
N ILE A 108 5.83 3.18 9.79
CA ILE A 108 4.74 2.43 10.43
C ILE A 108 4.73 2.71 11.94
N PRO A 109 3.58 3.06 12.55
CA PRO A 109 3.47 3.31 13.98
C PRO A 109 3.85 2.12 14.87
N GLU A 110 4.34 2.44 16.07
CA GLU A 110 4.76 1.45 17.09
C GLU A 110 3.66 0.45 17.45
N GLU A 111 2.38 0.88 17.45
CA GLU A 111 1.24 0.04 17.78
C GLU A 111 1.07 -1.18 16.85
N PHE A 112 1.63 -1.14 15.64
CA PHE A 112 1.58 -2.27 14.71
C PHE A 112 2.80 -3.19 14.76
N LYS A 113 3.80 -2.94 15.61
CA LYS A 113 5.01 -3.79 15.65
C LYS A 113 4.75 -5.22 16.13
N ALA A 114 3.66 -5.43 16.86
CA ALA A 114 3.22 -6.76 17.27
C ALA A 114 2.40 -7.48 16.18
N ASP A 115 2.07 -6.83 15.07
CA ASP A 115 1.32 -7.45 13.96
C ASP A 115 2.17 -8.53 13.26
N SER A 116 1.54 -9.64 12.89
CA SER A 116 2.23 -10.76 12.25
C SER A 116 2.83 -10.40 10.88
N ASN A 117 2.22 -9.46 10.15
CA ASN A 117 2.77 -8.93 8.90
C ASN A 117 4.03 -8.11 9.18
N TYR A 118 4.01 -7.27 10.22
CA TYR A 118 5.18 -6.49 10.61
C TYR A 118 6.36 -7.41 10.97
N ILE A 119 6.12 -8.41 11.82
CA ILE A 119 7.13 -9.40 12.21
C ILE A 119 7.66 -10.16 10.98
N ALA A 120 6.80 -10.53 10.04
CA ALA A 120 7.20 -11.20 8.80
C ALA A 120 8.05 -10.32 7.87
N ILE A 121 7.89 -9.00 7.91
CA ILE A 121 8.76 -8.05 7.20
C ILE A 121 10.12 -7.97 7.91
N GLU A 122 10.14 -7.83 9.23
CA GLU A 122 11.39 -7.75 10.00
C GLU A 122 12.25 -9.01 9.86
N ASN A 123 11.63 -10.19 9.82
CA ASN A 123 12.36 -11.44 9.59
C ASN A 123 12.98 -11.48 8.20
N PHE A 124 12.24 -11.09 7.16
CA PHE A 124 12.76 -11.00 5.79
C PHE A 124 13.94 -10.02 5.65
N LEU A 125 13.99 -8.97 6.47
CA LEU A 125 15.10 -8.02 6.48
C LEU A 125 16.36 -8.56 7.19
N LYS A 126 16.25 -9.59 8.01
CA LYS A 126 17.36 -10.21 8.77
C LYS A 126 18.02 -11.38 8.03
N GLU A 127 17.26 -12.05 7.16
CA GLU A 127 17.77 -13.04 6.19
C GLU A 127 18.65 -12.37 5.13
#